data_AF-A0A2K8ZBI0-F1
#
_entry.id   AF-A0A2K8ZBI0-F1
#
_cell.length_a   1.000
_cell.length_b   1.000
_cell.length_c   1.000
_cell.angle_alpha   90.00
_cell.angle_beta   90.00
_cell.angle_gamma   90.00
#
_symmetry.space_group_name_H-M   'P 1'
#
loop_
_entity.id
_entity.type
_entity.pdbx_description
1 polymer ?
#
loop_
_entity_poly.entity_id
_entity_poly.type
_entity_poly.pdbx_seq_one_letter_code
_entity_poly.pdbx_strand_id
1 'polypeptide(L)'
;MLDWVTNSVINYNSKLTVEQLDYLHDKESNTIGSLMLHLAATEVVYQDLTFHNLPDFSPANKDKWEVAMKLEDKAREQIKGNPLSYYKDAFAEVRATTKAEMKKRDDAWLLSGETKDWDWNNYCKWFHVTEHYANHRGQMTWYAKRIPK
;
A
#
# COMPACT_ATOMS: atom_id res chain seq x y z
N MET A 1 -2.50 -10.00 11.11
CA MET A 1 -3.22 -8.72 10.85
C MET A 1 -3.09 -8.25 9.41
N LEU A 2 -1.87 -8.06 8.88
CA LEU A 2 -1.67 -7.51 7.53
C LEU A 2 -2.38 -8.31 6.41
N ASP A 3 -2.37 -9.65 6.47
CA ASP A 3 -3.14 -10.49 5.53
C ASP A 3 -4.65 -10.19 5.57
N TRP A 4 -5.19 -10.06 6.77
CA TRP A 4 -6.61 -9.80 6.95
C TRP A 4 -7.01 -8.42 6.40
N VAL A 5 -6.23 -7.38 6.70
CA VAL A 5 -6.54 -6.02 6.21
C VAL A 5 -6.34 -5.91 4.69
N THR A 6 -5.31 -6.55 4.12
CA THR A 6 -5.10 -6.64 2.66
C THR A 6 -6.31 -7.28 1.99
N ASN A 7 -6.76 -8.43 2.49
CA ASN A 7 -7.95 -9.11 1.99
C ASN A 7 -9.21 -8.26 2.16
N SER A 8 -9.31 -7.48 3.24
CA SER A 8 -10.46 -6.59 3.47
C SER A 8 -10.54 -5.47 2.42
N VAL A 9 -9.40 -4.92 1.98
CA VAL A 9 -9.31 -3.94 0.89
C VAL A 9 -9.81 -4.58 -0.41
N ILE A 10 -9.30 -5.77 -0.74
CA ILE A 10 -9.67 -6.49 -1.96
C ILE A 10 -11.18 -6.81 -1.99
N ASN A 11 -11.69 -7.38 -0.90
CA ASN A 11 -13.08 -7.85 -0.85
C ASN A 11 -14.08 -6.71 -0.92
N TYR A 12 -13.77 -5.57 -0.28
CA TYR A 12 -14.67 -4.41 -0.29
C TYR A 12 -14.81 -3.80 -1.70
N ASN A 13 -13.75 -3.87 -2.49
CA ASN A 13 -13.71 -3.33 -3.85
C ASN A 13 -13.99 -4.40 -4.93
N SER A 14 -14.37 -5.62 -4.55
CA SER A 14 -14.48 -6.79 -5.43
C SER A 14 -15.48 -6.67 -6.58
N LYS A 15 -16.45 -5.77 -6.47
CA LYS A 15 -17.52 -5.56 -7.44
C LYS A 15 -17.37 -4.28 -8.27
N LEU A 16 -16.31 -3.51 -8.04
CA LEU A 16 -16.09 -2.26 -8.76
C LEU A 16 -15.63 -2.56 -10.20
N THR A 17 -16.21 -1.86 -11.16
CA THR A 17 -15.70 -1.85 -12.55
C THR A 17 -14.40 -1.05 -12.65
N VAL A 18 -13.73 -1.11 -13.79
CA VAL A 18 -12.52 -0.30 -14.06
C VAL A 18 -12.82 1.18 -13.91
N GLU A 19 -13.94 1.65 -14.47
CA GLU A 19 -14.38 3.04 -14.41
C GLU A 19 -14.66 3.48 -12.97
N GLN A 20 -15.17 2.57 -12.13
CA GLN A 20 -15.42 2.82 -10.72
C GLN A 20 -14.13 2.84 -9.88
N LEU A 21 -13.13 2.03 -10.26
CA LEU A 21 -11.79 2.09 -9.66
C LEU A 21 -11.07 3.40 -10.00
N ASP A 22 -11.31 3.92 -11.21
CA ASP A 22 -10.76 5.18 -11.72
C ASP A 22 -11.59 6.41 -11.33
N TYR A 23 -12.70 6.24 -10.62
CA TYR A 23 -13.54 7.34 -10.20
C TYR A 23 -12.77 8.32 -9.30
N LEU A 24 -12.81 9.60 -9.68
CA LEU A 24 -12.24 10.70 -8.93
C LEU A 24 -13.37 11.50 -8.27
N HIS A 25 -13.39 11.54 -6.94
CA HIS A 25 -14.48 12.18 -6.21
C HIS A 25 -14.46 13.72 -6.34
N ASP A 26 -13.28 14.32 -6.21
CA ASP A 26 -13.02 15.73 -6.41
C ASP A 26 -11.55 15.91 -6.83
N LYS A 27 -11.15 17.14 -7.14
CA LYS A 27 -9.79 17.48 -7.60
C LYS A 27 -8.68 17.17 -6.58
N GLU A 28 -9.01 17.04 -5.30
CA GLU A 28 -8.06 16.81 -4.21
C GLU A 28 -8.00 15.34 -3.79
N SER A 29 -8.89 14.51 -4.35
CA SER A 29 -9.01 13.09 -4.04
C SER A 29 -8.03 12.23 -4.85
N ASN A 30 -7.86 11.00 -4.35
CA ASN A 30 -7.19 9.91 -5.08
C ASN A 30 -8.23 8.90 -5.56
N THR A 31 -7.98 8.24 -6.68
CA THR A 31 -8.86 7.17 -7.19
C THR A 31 -8.68 5.90 -6.36
N ILE A 32 -9.70 5.03 -6.31
CA ILE A 32 -9.61 3.76 -5.57
C ILE A 32 -8.45 2.92 -6.09
N GLY A 33 -8.26 2.86 -7.41
CA GLY A 33 -7.11 2.18 -8.03
C GLY A 33 -5.76 2.71 -7.56
N SER A 34 -5.58 4.04 -7.57
CA SER A 34 -4.34 4.67 -7.10
C SER A 34 -4.06 4.37 -5.63
N LEU A 35 -5.09 4.40 -4.76
CA LEU A 35 -4.96 4.06 -3.35
C LEU A 35 -4.59 2.58 -3.13
N MET A 36 -5.13 1.66 -3.93
CA MET A 36 -4.73 0.25 -3.83
C MET A 36 -3.26 0.05 -4.17
N LEU A 37 -2.77 0.68 -5.25
CA LEU A 37 -1.36 0.56 -5.62
C LEU A 37 -0.43 1.29 -4.64
N HIS A 38 -0.89 2.41 -4.08
CA HIS A 38 -0.20 3.14 -3.01
C HIS A 38 0.06 2.26 -1.79
N LEU A 39 -0.93 1.47 -1.35
CA LEU A 39 -0.74 0.53 -0.24
C LEU A 39 0.33 -0.53 -0.53
N ALA A 40 0.41 -1.02 -1.78
CA ALA A 40 1.47 -1.93 -2.19
C ALA A 40 2.84 -1.22 -2.15
N ALA A 41 2.92 0.01 -2.66
CA ALA A 41 4.13 0.82 -2.62
C ALA A 41 4.58 1.13 -1.18
N THR A 42 3.65 1.42 -0.27
CA THR A 42 3.94 1.59 1.16
C THR A 42 4.59 0.33 1.72
N GLU A 43 4.02 -0.84 1.49
CA GLU A 43 4.63 -2.08 2.00
C GLU A 43 6.03 -2.31 1.40
N VAL A 44 6.26 -2.02 0.11
CA VAL A 44 7.58 -2.14 -0.53
C VAL A 44 8.60 -1.18 0.08
N VAL A 45 8.27 0.09 0.33
CA VAL A 45 9.26 1.00 0.94
C VAL A 45 9.67 0.47 2.31
N TYR A 46 8.74 -0.06 3.11
CA TYR A 46 9.08 -0.65 4.40
C TYR A 46 9.86 -1.98 4.30
N GLN A 47 9.74 -2.73 3.20
CA GLN A 47 10.66 -3.83 2.91
C GLN A 47 12.10 -3.31 2.73
N ASP A 48 12.29 -2.27 1.90
CA ASP A 48 13.59 -1.66 1.67
C ASP A 48 14.19 -1.06 2.95
N LEU A 49 13.37 -0.34 3.72
CA LEU A 49 13.80 0.27 4.99
C LEU A 49 14.20 -0.77 6.04
N THR A 50 13.44 -1.85 6.20
CA THR A 50 13.61 -2.75 7.36
C THR A 50 14.36 -4.04 7.04
N PHE A 51 14.23 -4.58 5.83
CA PHE A 51 14.93 -5.80 5.44
C PHE A 51 16.29 -5.52 4.80
N HIS A 52 16.45 -4.35 4.17
CA HIS A 52 17.67 -3.98 3.45
C HIS A 52 18.40 -2.78 4.08
N ASN A 53 17.85 -2.17 5.14
CA ASN A 53 18.42 -1.00 5.82
C ASN A 53 18.72 0.16 4.87
N LEU A 54 17.87 0.33 3.85
CA LEU A 54 17.96 1.47 2.93
C LEU A 54 17.27 2.69 3.55
N PRO A 55 17.65 3.92 3.15
CA PRO A 55 17.00 5.14 3.62
C PRO A 55 15.68 5.45 2.90
N ASP A 56 15.43 4.81 1.75
CA ASP A 56 14.26 4.97 0.87
C ASP A 56 14.21 3.74 -0.07
N PHE A 57 13.32 3.73 -1.06
CA PHE A 57 13.28 2.74 -2.12
C PHE A 57 14.66 2.43 -2.71
N SER A 58 14.92 1.14 -2.94
CA SER A 58 16.02 0.73 -3.80
C SER A 58 15.85 1.32 -5.21
N PRO A 59 16.92 1.52 -6.00
CA PRO A 59 16.79 2.08 -7.35
C PRO A 59 15.77 1.33 -8.23
N ALA A 60 15.75 -0.01 -8.15
CA ALA A 60 14.80 -0.83 -8.90
C ALA A 60 13.35 -0.64 -8.43
N ASN A 61 13.12 -0.51 -7.12
CA ASN A 61 11.78 -0.27 -6.58
C ASN A 61 11.32 1.16 -6.83
N LYS A 62 12.22 2.14 -6.84
CA LYS A 62 11.89 3.55 -7.06
C LYS A 62 11.24 3.75 -8.42
N ASP A 63 11.83 3.19 -9.48
CA ASP A 63 11.29 3.29 -10.84
C ASP A 63 9.87 2.68 -10.95
N LYS A 64 9.58 1.61 -10.20
CA LYS A 64 8.29 0.91 -10.23
C LYS A 64 7.23 1.56 -9.32
N TRP A 65 7.62 2.02 -8.13
CA TRP A 65 6.68 2.31 -7.04
C TRP A 65 6.60 3.78 -6.65
N GLU A 66 7.54 4.64 -7.08
CA GLU A 66 7.57 6.04 -6.65
C GLU A 66 6.30 6.81 -7.03
N VAL A 67 5.75 6.57 -8.22
CA VAL A 67 4.51 7.20 -8.67
C VAL A 67 3.33 6.79 -7.79
N ALA A 68 3.21 5.49 -7.48
CA ALA A 68 2.16 5.00 -6.61
C ALA A 68 2.32 5.50 -5.17
N MET A 69 3.55 5.64 -4.68
CA MET A 69 3.82 6.15 -3.35
C MET A 69 3.42 7.63 -3.20
N LYS A 70 3.70 8.46 -4.22
CA LYS A 70 3.43 9.91 -4.17
C LYS A 70 1.97 10.29 -4.36
N LEU A 71 1.15 9.42 -4.95
CA LEU A 71 -0.24 9.72 -5.30
C LEU A 71 -0.35 10.97 -6.21
N GLU A 72 -1.44 11.73 -6.08
CA GLU A 72 -1.69 12.99 -6.81
C GLU A 72 -1.90 12.83 -8.33
N ASP A 73 -1.82 13.95 -9.06
CA ASP A 73 -2.12 14.07 -10.49
C ASP A 73 -1.39 13.03 -11.33
N LYS A 74 -0.08 12.86 -11.12
CA LYS A 74 0.73 11.88 -11.86
C LYS A 74 0.26 10.45 -11.63
N ALA A 75 -0.09 10.10 -10.39
CA ALA A 75 -0.63 8.78 -10.09
C ALA A 75 -1.99 8.58 -10.74
N ARG A 76 -2.86 9.60 -10.77
CA ARG A 76 -4.17 9.52 -11.44
C ARG A 76 -4.07 9.38 -12.96
N GLU A 77 -3.03 9.93 -13.56
CA GLU A 77 -2.76 9.81 -14.99
C GLU A 77 -2.18 8.43 -15.36
N GLN A 78 -1.26 7.91 -14.54
CA GLN A 78 -0.53 6.67 -14.85
C GLN A 78 -1.22 5.40 -14.32
N ILE A 79 -1.93 5.51 -13.19
CA ILE A 79 -2.64 4.41 -12.54
C ILE A 79 -4.12 4.51 -12.89
N LYS A 80 -4.42 4.15 -14.15
CA LYS A 80 -5.75 4.26 -14.74
C LYS A 80 -6.00 3.12 -15.72
N GLY A 81 -7.25 2.70 -15.86
CA GLY A 81 -7.67 1.67 -16.82
C GLY A 81 -7.31 0.25 -16.40
N ASN A 82 -6.87 0.06 -15.16
CA ASN A 82 -6.44 -1.24 -14.66
C ASN A 82 -7.60 -1.99 -14.00
N PRO A 83 -7.80 -3.29 -14.32
CA PRO A 83 -8.79 -4.11 -13.64
C PRO A 83 -8.38 -4.40 -12.21
N LEU A 84 -9.36 -4.79 -11.36
CA LEU A 84 -9.08 -5.16 -9.98
C LEU A 84 -7.97 -6.23 -9.84
N SER A 85 -7.87 -7.16 -10.80
CA SER A 85 -6.83 -8.20 -10.82
C SER A 85 -5.41 -7.63 -10.81
N TYR A 86 -5.16 -6.52 -11.53
CA TYR A 86 -3.87 -5.85 -11.54
C TYR A 86 -3.41 -5.46 -10.13
N TYR A 87 -4.30 -4.86 -9.34
CA TYR A 87 -4.00 -4.45 -7.97
C TYR A 87 -3.90 -5.66 -7.01
N LYS A 88 -4.68 -6.73 -7.26
CA LYS A 88 -4.55 -7.98 -6.49
C LYS A 88 -3.20 -8.65 -6.72
N ASP A 89 -2.73 -8.66 -7.96
CA ASP A 89 -1.44 -9.25 -8.33
C ASP A 89 -0.29 -8.47 -7.69
N ALA A 90 -0.38 -7.13 -7.69
CA ALA A 90 0.56 -6.27 -6.96
C ALA A 90 0.59 -6.58 -5.45
N PHE A 91 -0.57 -6.72 -4.81
CA PHE A 91 -0.61 -7.14 -3.40
C PHE A 91 -0.05 -8.54 -3.20
N ALA A 92 -0.36 -9.49 -4.07
CA ALA A 92 0.15 -10.86 -3.95
C ALA A 92 1.69 -10.90 -4.03
N GLU A 93 2.28 -10.17 -5.00
CA GLU A 93 3.72 -10.03 -5.17
C GLU A 93 4.38 -9.47 -3.90
N VAL A 94 3.91 -8.31 -3.43
CA VAL A 94 4.51 -7.61 -2.28
C VAL A 94 4.31 -8.40 -0.99
N ARG A 95 3.12 -8.96 -0.76
CA ARG A 95 2.83 -9.80 0.43
C ARG A 95 3.70 -11.06 0.46
N ALA A 96 4.00 -11.66 -0.69
CA ALA A 96 4.84 -12.86 -0.76
C ALA A 96 6.26 -12.56 -0.25
N THR A 97 6.85 -11.44 -0.69
CA THR A 97 8.16 -10.97 -0.21
C THR A 97 8.14 -10.70 1.30
N THR A 98 7.18 -9.92 1.79
CA THR A 98 7.05 -9.64 3.24
C THR A 98 6.93 -10.92 4.05
N LYS A 99 6.12 -11.89 3.61
CA LYS A 99 5.97 -13.17 4.32
C LYS A 99 7.26 -13.98 4.32
N ALA A 100 7.99 -13.99 3.21
CA ALA A 100 9.25 -14.72 3.11
C ALA A 100 10.33 -14.12 4.03
N GLU A 101 10.45 -12.79 4.08
CA GLU A 101 11.41 -12.10 4.94
C GLU A 101 11.02 -12.18 6.43
N MET A 102 9.74 -11.97 6.77
CA MET A 102 9.27 -12.06 8.16
C MET A 102 9.54 -13.43 8.80
N LYS A 103 9.48 -14.52 8.04
CA LYS A 103 9.84 -15.87 8.53
C LYS A 103 11.30 -16.02 8.94
N LYS A 104 12.18 -15.10 8.50
CA LYS A 104 13.62 -15.09 8.79
C LYS A 104 13.97 -14.15 9.95
N ARG A 105 12.97 -13.56 10.62
CA ARG A 105 13.16 -12.57 11.68
C ARG A 105 12.47 -13.06 12.95
N ASP A 106 12.99 -12.62 14.08
CA ASP A 106 12.48 -12.91 15.41
C ASP A 106 12.00 -11.62 16.11
N ASP A 107 11.50 -11.78 17.32
CA ASP A 107 10.98 -10.66 18.11
C ASP A 107 12.09 -9.68 18.51
N ALA A 108 13.33 -10.15 18.67
CA ALA A 108 14.48 -9.28 18.93
C ALA A 108 14.72 -8.33 17.76
N TRP A 109 14.62 -8.81 16.52
CA TRP A 109 14.67 -7.96 15.33
C TRP A 109 13.49 -6.98 15.27
N LEU A 110 12.27 -7.41 15.60
CA LEU A 110 11.09 -6.53 15.63
C LEU A 110 11.26 -5.37 16.62
N LEU A 111 11.89 -5.63 17.77
CA LEU A 111 12.12 -4.61 18.80
C LEU A 111 13.38 -3.76 18.54
N SER A 112 14.13 -4.04 17.47
CA SER A 112 15.33 -3.28 17.08
C SER A 112 15.02 -2.14 16.10
N GLY A 113 16.03 -1.28 15.83
CA GLY A 113 15.98 -0.31 14.73
C GLY A 113 15.47 1.09 15.12
N GLU A 114 15.75 1.53 16.34
CA GLU A 114 15.40 2.86 16.85
C GLU A 114 15.98 3.99 15.97
N THR A 115 15.14 5.00 15.70
CA THR A 115 15.56 6.28 15.14
C THR A 115 15.37 7.36 16.18
N LYS A 116 16.34 8.26 16.33
CA LYS A 116 16.42 9.26 17.42
C LYS A 116 15.21 10.19 17.57
N ASP A 117 14.45 10.39 16.51
CA ASP A 117 13.39 11.40 16.51
C ASP A 117 12.02 10.86 16.93
N TRP A 118 11.78 9.53 16.89
CA TRP A 118 10.42 8.95 17.08
C TRP A 118 10.35 7.49 17.61
N ASP A 119 11.45 6.92 18.13
CA ASP A 119 11.51 5.52 18.63
C ASP A 119 10.84 4.49 17.69
N TRP A 120 10.99 4.71 16.38
CA TRP A 120 10.34 3.93 15.33
C TRP A 120 11.08 2.62 15.05
N ASN A 121 11.05 1.71 16.01
CA ASN A 121 11.57 0.35 15.83
C ASN A 121 10.81 -0.41 14.73
N ASN A 122 11.33 -1.57 14.33
CA ASN A 122 10.74 -2.36 13.24
C ASN A 122 9.29 -2.75 13.52
N TYR A 123 8.94 -3.02 14.78
CA TYR A 123 7.56 -3.28 15.19
C TYR A 123 6.63 -2.11 14.86
N CYS A 124 7.01 -0.87 15.23
CA CYS A 124 6.20 0.30 14.95
C CYS A 124 6.07 0.57 13.44
N LYS A 125 7.14 0.36 12.68
CA LYS A 125 7.15 0.47 11.21
C LYS A 125 6.17 -0.50 10.55
N TRP A 126 6.17 -1.78 10.95
CA TRP A 126 5.25 -2.79 10.40
C TRP A 126 3.82 -2.68 10.92
N PHE A 127 3.64 -2.15 12.14
CA PHE A 127 2.34 -1.71 12.62
C PHE A 127 1.80 -0.59 11.73
N HIS A 128 2.60 0.43 11.42
CA HIS A 128 2.20 1.53 10.55
C HIS A 128 1.77 1.03 9.18
N VAL A 129 2.48 0.08 8.55
CA VAL A 129 2.03 -0.55 7.29
C VAL A 129 0.61 -1.12 7.45
N THR A 130 0.33 -1.84 8.54
CA THR A 130 -1.00 -2.42 8.78
C THR A 130 -2.07 -1.35 9.02
N GLU A 131 -1.75 -0.32 9.81
CA GLU A 131 -2.63 0.82 10.07
C GLU A 131 -2.95 1.59 8.79
N HIS A 132 -1.96 1.82 7.94
CA HIS A 132 -2.08 2.55 6.68
C HIS A 132 -3.02 1.85 5.70
N TYR A 133 -2.94 0.50 5.62
CA TYR A 133 -3.94 -0.29 4.89
C TYR A 133 -5.35 -0.07 5.43
N ALA A 134 -5.54 -0.05 6.75
CA ALA A 134 -6.85 0.17 7.36
C ALA A 134 -7.37 1.60 7.10
N ASN A 135 -6.48 2.59 7.18
CA ASN A 135 -6.76 4.00 6.92
C ASN A 135 -7.34 4.20 5.51
N HIS A 136 -6.59 3.80 4.48
CA HIS A 136 -7.03 3.96 3.09
C HIS A 136 -8.18 3.02 2.72
N ARG A 137 -8.32 1.86 3.38
CA ARG A 137 -9.52 1.04 3.23
C ARG A 137 -10.77 1.81 3.63
N GLY A 138 -10.71 2.60 4.70
CA GLY A 138 -11.78 3.50 5.13
C GLY A 138 -12.10 4.56 4.08
N GLN A 139 -11.06 5.19 3.52
CA GLN A 139 -11.20 6.17 2.44
C GLN A 139 -11.85 5.57 1.18
N MET A 140 -11.37 4.41 0.70
CA MET A 140 -11.96 3.70 -0.44
C MET A 140 -13.41 3.32 -0.18
N THR A 141 -13.73 2.91 1.05
CA THR A 141 -15.11 2.60 1.46
C THR A 141 -16.02 3.82 1.34
N TRP A 142 -15.50 4.99 1.70
CA TRP A 142 -16.23 6.25 1.60
C TRP A 142 -16.45 6.68 0.15
N TYR A 143 -15.45 6.51 -0.72
CA TYR A 143 -15.55 6.79 -2.16
C TYR A 143 -16.53 5.87 -2.87
N ALA A 144 -16.44 4.55 -2.65
CA ALA A 144 -17.30 3.56 -3.31
C ALA A 144 -18.81 3.84 -3.11
N LYS A 145 -19.19 4.43 -1.96
CA LYS A 145 -20.58 4.80 -1.65
C LYS A 145 -21.06 6.07 -2.35
N ARG A 146 -20.16 6.85 -2.96
CA ARG A 146 -20.41 8.15 -3.61
C ARG A 146 -20.15 8.14 -5.11
N ILE A 147 -19.85 6.97 -5.67
CA ILE A 147 -19.81 6.77 -7.11
C ILE A 147 -21.24 6.97 -7.63
N PRO A 148 -21.48 7.86 -8.61
CA PRO A 148 -22.78 8.00 -9.25
C PRO A 148 -23.27 6.66 -9.79
N LYS A 149 -24.58 6.40 -9.62
CA LYS A 149 -25.22 5.17 -10.10
C LYS A 149 -25.67 5.29 -11.54
#